data_AF-A0A452ZKL4-F1
#
_entry.id   AF-A0A452ZKL4-F1
#
_cell.length_a   1.000
_cell.length_b   1.000
_cell.length_c   1.000
_cell.angle_alpha   90.00
_cell.angle_beta   90.00
_cell.angle_gamma   90.00
#
_symmetry.space_group_name_H-M   'P 1'
#
loop_
_entity.id
_entity.type
_entity.pdbx_description
1 polymer ?
#
loop_
_entity_poly.entity_id
_entity_poly.type
_entity_poly.pdbx_seq_one_letter_code
_entity_poly.pdbx_strand_id
1 'polypeptide(L)'
;AFTLILIGVLAFSIRLFSVIKYESVIHEFDPYFNFRVTQFLSKNGIYEFWNWFDDRTWYPLGRVIGGTVYPGLTLTAGSIWWFVNALNIPLSVETVCVFTAPIFSAIASWATYLLTKEAKGTGAGLMAAAILAMVPSYISRSVAGSYDNEAVAIFALVFTFYLYVKVMVHLMLLHLASFLYSIMY
;
A
#
# COMPACT_ATOMS: atom_id res chain seq x y z
N ALA A 1 17.61 -15.95 1.75
CA ALA A 1 17.72 -14.48 1.67
C ALA A 1 17.77 -14.01 0.21
N PHE A 2 18.76 -14.45 -0.57
CA PHE A 2 18.90 -14.06 -1.99
C PHE A 2 17.63 -14.28 -2.83
N THR A 3 16.98 -15.44 -2.71
CA THR A 3 15.72 -15.74 -3.43
C THR A 3 14.59 -14.76 -3.12
N LEU A 4 14.47 -14.27 -1.87
CA LEU A 4 13.43 -13.32 -1.50
C LEU A 4 13.68 -11.93 -2.10
N ILE A 5 14.94 -11.53 -2.23
CA ILE A 5 15.32 -10.30 -2.91
C ILE A 5 14.93 -10.39 -4.39
N LEU A 6 15.24 -11.51 -5.04
CA LEU A 6 14.83 -11.75 -6.43
C LEU A 6 13.30 -11.72 -6.60
N ILE A 7 12.54 -12.33 -5.68
CA ILE A 7 11.07 -12.29 -5.70
C ILE A 7 10.57 -10.85 -5.55
N GLY A 8 11.15 -10.06 -4.65
CA GLY A 8 10.77 -8.65 -4.46
C GLY A 8 11.06 -7.80 -5.70
N VAL A 9 12.24 -7.95 -6.30
CA VAL A 9 12.61 -7.28 -7.55
C VAL A 9 11.69 -7.70 -8.69
N LEU A 10 11.35 -8.99 -8.79
CA LEU A 10 10.42 -9.52 -9.79
C LEU A 10 9.01 -8.93 -9.61
N ALA A 11 8.48 -8.95 -8.37
CA ALA A 11 7.17 -8.41 -8.04
C ALA A 11 7.05 -6.92 -8.43
N PHE A 12 8.08 -6.13 -8.11
CA PHE A 12 8.15 -4.73 -8.47
C PHE A 12 8.23 -4.55 -9.99
N SER A 13 9.17 -5.23 -10.66
CA SER A 13 9.48 -5.02 -12.08
C SER A 13 8.31 -5.36 -13.01
N ILE A 14 7.60 -6.46 -12.73
CA ILE A 14 6.44 -6.88 -13.55
C ILE A 14 5.32 -5.83 -13.53
N ARG A 15 5.24 -4.98 -12.50
CA ARG A 15 4.19 -3.96 -12.37
C ARG A 15 4.51 -2.64 -13.07
N LEU A 16 5.69 -2.51 -13.67
CA LEU A 16 6.15 -1.27 -14.30
C LEU A 16 5.78 -1.15 -15.79
N PHE A 17 5.17 -2.17 -16.40
CA PHE A 17 4.91 -2.16 -17.84
C PHE A 17 4.10 -0.94 -18.32
N SER A 18 3.12 -0.46 -17.54
CA SER A 18 2.35 0.74 -17.90
C SER A 18 3.24 1.98 -17.98
N VAL A 19 4.09 2.19 -16.97
CA VAL A 19 4.99 3.34 -16.87
C VAL A 19 6.16 3.27 -17.85
N ILE A 20 6.57 2.07 -18.26
CA ILE A 20 7.62 1.91 -19.28
C ILE A 20 7.06 2.17 -20.68
N LYS A 21 5.82 1.75 -20.95
CA LYS A 21 5.18 1.86 -22.27
C LYS A 21 4.57 3.24 -22.50
N TYR A 22 4.06 3.86 -21.45
CA TYR A 22 3.38 5.15 -21.46
C TYR A 22 4.03 6.09 -20.44
N GLU A 23 3.40 7.21 -20.14
CA GLU A 23 3.90 8.14 -19.12
C GLU A 23 3.58 7.68 -17.70
N SER A 24 4.39 8.14 -16.73
CA SER A 24 4.17 7.89 -15.31
C SER A 24 3.02 8.76 -14.78
N VAL A 25 1.80 8.36 -15.07
CA VAL A 25 0.59 9.07 -14.64
C VAL A 25 -0.35 8.13 -13.90
N ILE A 26 -1.29 8.72 -13.16
CA ILE A 26 -2.35 7.97 -12.51
C ILE A 26 -3.37 7.52 -13.56
N HIS A 27 -3.72 6.24 -13.52
CA HIS A 27 -4.67 5.63 -14.44
C HIS A 27 -5.97 5.30 -13.72
N GLU A 28 -7.03 5.06 -14.49
CA GLU A 28 -8.40 4.86 -14.00
C GLU A 28 -9.01 6.12 -13.36
N PHE A 29 -10.27 6.04 -12.93
CA PHE A 29 -11.02 7.20 -12.43
C PHE A 29 -10.93 7.37 -10.91
N ASP A 30 -11.06 6.28 -10.17
CA ASP A 30 -11.09 6.30 -8.69
C ASP A 30 -9.77 6.80 -8.06
N PRO A 31 -8.58 6.43 -8.57
CA PRO A 31 -7.30 6.87 -8.01
C PRO A 31 -7.06 8.40 -8.01
N TYR A 32 -7.73 9.16 -8.88
CA TYR A 32 -7.62 10.62 -8.89
C TYR A 32 -8.15 11.26 -7.61
N PHE A 33 -9.20 10.69 -7.01
CA PHE A 33 -9.70 11.14 -5.72
C PHE A 33 -8.66 10.91 -4.63
N ASN A 34 -8.13 9.68 -4.54
CA ASN A 34 -7.10 9.32 -3.56
C ASN A 34 -5.85 10.19 -3.70
N PHE A 35 -5.43 10.49 -4.94
CA PHE A 35 -4.31 11.37 -5.22
C PHE A 35 -4.55 12.79 -4.73
N ARG A 36 -5.71 13.38 -5.05
CA ARG A 36 -6.08 14.72 -4.58
C ARG A 36 -6.07 14.81 -3.06
N VAL A 37 -6.61 13.78 -2.38
CA VAL A 37 -6.59 13.70 -0.92
C VAL A 37 -5.16 13.62 -0.40
N THR A 38 -4.30 12.84 -1.05
CA THR A 38 -2.87 12.74 -0.69
C THR A 38 -2.14 14.06 -0.91
N GLN A 39 -2.41 14.77 -2.00
CA GLN A 39 -1.87 16.10 -2.24
C GLN A 39 -2.29 17.11 -1.16
N PHE A 40 -3.54 17.05 -0.71
CA PHE A 40 -4.02 17.89 0.38
C PHE A 40 -3.29 17.55 1.69
N LEU A 41 -3.20 16.27 2.04
CA LEU A 41 -2.46 15.78 3.21
C LEU A 41 -1.00 16.24 3.20
N SER A 42 -0.29 16.06 2.08
CA SER A 42 1.13 16.43 1.97
C SER A 42 1.37 17.92 2.13
N LYS A 43 0.42 18.78 1.70
CA LYS A 43 0.55 20.25 1.77
C LYS A 43 0.10 20.85 3.10
N ASN A 44 -1.02 20.36 3.65
CA ASN A 44 -1.66 20.97 4.82
C ASN A 44 -1.41 20.22 6.13
N GLY A 45 -0.91 18.98 6.05
CA GLY A 45 -0.64 18.14 7.21
C GLY A 45 -1.86 17.33 7.68
N ILE A 46 -1.61 16.49 8.69
CA ILE A 46 -2.58 15.48 9.18
C ILE A 46 -3.79 16.14 9.84
N TYR A 47 -3.57 17.18 10.66
CA TYR A 47 -4.64 17.83 11.42
C TYR A 47 -5.66 18.50 10.51
N GLU A 48 -5.19 19.25 9.51
CA GLU A 48 -6.05 19.88 8.51
C GLU A 48 -6.74 18.83 7.65
N PHE A 49 -6.04 17.75 7.27
CA PHE A 49 -6.64 16.63 6.55
C PHE A 49 -7.81 16.00 7.33
N TRP A 50 -7.64 15.78 8.64
CA TRP A 50 -8.68 15.16 9.48
C TRP A 50 -9.94 16.02 9.59
N ASN A 51 -9.78 17.35 9.59
CA ASN A 51 -10.89 18.30 9.67
C ASN A 51 -11.33 18.83 8.30
N TRP A 52 -10.86 18.23 7.20
CA TRP A 52 -11.07 18.79 5.87
C TRP A 52 -12.53 18.63 5.41
N PHE A 53 -13.19 19.76 5.17
CA PHE A 53 -14.43 19.86 4.42
C PHE A 53 -14.14 20.29 2.98
N ASP A 54 -14.55 19.46 2.03
CA ASP A 54 -14.41 19.73 0.60
C ASP A 54 -15.69 20.36 0.04
N ASP A 55 -15.62 21.65 -0.24
CA ASP A 55 -16.67 22.46 -0.85
C ASP A 55 -16.75 22.31 -2.38
N ARG A 56 -15.76 21.66 -3.00
CA ARG A 56 -15.68 21.52 -4.47
C ARG A 56 -16.37 20.27 -5.00
N THR A 57 -16.70 19.32 -4.13
CA THR A 57 -17.43 18.11 -4.51
C THR A 57 -18.86 18.18 -4.02
N TRP A 58 -19.78 17.48 -4.71
CA TRP A 58 -21.18 17.37 -4.30
C TRP A 58 -21.89 18.72 -4.08
N TYR A 59 -21.71 19.68 -5.00
CA TYR A 59 -22.46 20.94 -4.94
C TYR A 59 -23.98 20.68 -4.93
N PRO A 60 -24.77 21.32 -4.05
CA PRO A 60 -24.42 22.40 -3.11
C PRO A 60 -24.04 21.96 -1.69
N LEU A 61 -23.95 20.65 -1.42
CA LEU A 61 -23.79 20.09 -0.07
C LEU A 61 -22.34 20.09 0.43
N GLY A 62 -21.36 19.84 -0.45
CA GLY A 62 -19.98 19.56 -0.05
C GLY A 62 -19.80 18.13 0.48
N ARG A 63 -18.57 17.79 0.91
CA ARG A 63 -18.23 16.50 1.52
C ARG A 63 -17.21 16.66 2.66
N VAL A 64 -17.50 16.10 3.83
CA VAL A 64 -16.54 15.98 4.93
C VAL A 64 -15.55 14.85 4.59
N ILE A 65 -14.32 15.15 4.21
CA ILE A 65 -13.36 14.15 3.73
C ILE A 65 -12.81 13.30 4.87
N GLY A 66 -12.31 13.94 5.94
CA GLY A 66 -11.64 13.24 7.04
C GLY A 66 -12.51 12.18 7.74
N GLY A 67 -13.84 12.35 7.73
CA GLY A 67 -14.79 11.40 8.30
C GLY A 67 -15.43 10.42 7.30
N THR A 68 -15.15 10.52 5.99
CA THR A 68 -15.82 9.70 4.96
C THR A 68 -14.83 8.95 4.04
N VAL A 69 -13.56 8.89 4.42
CA VAL A 69 -12.49 8.21 3.67
C VAL A 69 -11.64 7.39 4.62
N TYR A 70 -11.23 6.20 4.18
CA TYR A 70 -10.22 5.41 4.89
C TYR A 70 -8.84 6.02 4.66
N PRO A 71 -8.16 6.53 5.71
CA PRO A 71 -6.92 7.30 5.55
C PRO A 71 -5.68 6.41 5.34
N GLY A 72 -5.82 5.08 5.35
CA GLY A 72 -4.69 4.15 5.31
C GLY A 72 -3.77 4.35 4.10
N LEU A 73 -4.33 4.41 2.89
CA LEU A 73 -3.57 4.63 1.66
C LEU A 73 -2.88 6.01 1.65
N THR A 74 -3.65 7.05 1.97
CA THR A 74 -3.22 8.45 1.89
C THR A 74 -2.13 8.76 2.92
N LEU A 75 -2.29 8.30 4.17
CA LEU A 75 -1.27 8.42 5.22
C LEU A 75 -0.01 7.63 4.87
N THR A 76 -0.14 6.46 4.26
CA THR A 76 1.01 5.65 3.84
C THR A 76 1.84 6.39 2.78
N ALA A 77 1.20 6.85 1.69
CA ALA A 77 1.91 7.58 0.64
C ALA A 77 2.44 8.94 1.13
N GLY A 78 1.65 9.67 1.94
CA GLY A 78 2.08 10.93 2.54
C GLY A 78 3.31 10.75 3.43
N SER A 79 3.36 9.69 4.23
CA SER A 79 4.51 9.35 5.09
C SER A 79 5.74 8.98 4.27
N ILE A 80 5.57 8.20 3.18
CA ILE A 80 6.67 7.89 2.25
C ILE A 80 7.21 9.19 1.64
N TRP A 81 6.32 10.08 1.20
CA TRP A 81 6.72 11.37 0.62
C TRP A 81 7.47 12.25 1.63
N TRP A 82 6.98 12.39 2.86
CA TRP A 82 7.68 13.14 3.91
C TRP A 82 9.04 12.54 4.24
N PHE A 83 9.14 11.21 4.33
CA PHE A 83 10.41 10.53 4.59
C PHE A 83 11.43 10.79 3.48
N VAL A 84 11.02 10.64 2.22
CA VAL A 84 11.89 10.88 1.06
C VAL A 84 12.30 12.35 0.95
N ASN A 85 11.38 13.28 1.23
CA ASN A 85 11.67 14.71 1.24
C ASN A 85 12.60 15.10 2.41
N ALA A 86 12.49 14.44 3.57
CA ALA A 86 13.42 14.62 4.69
C ALA A 86 14.86 14.16 4.36
N LEU A 87 15.01 13.22 3.42
CA LEU A 87 16.30 12.80 2.87
C LEU A 87 16.80 13.74 1.76
N ASN A 88 16.13 14.88 1.51
CA ASN A 88 16.42 15.84 0.44
C ASN A 88 16.36 15.23 -0.97
N ILE A 89 15.50 14.23 -1.19
CA ILE A 89 15.24 13.68 -2.52
C ILE A 89 13.96 14.37 -3.06
N PRO A 90 14.07 15.23 -4.09
CA PRO A 90 12.94 16.04 -4.55
C PRO A 90 12.00 15.25 -5.46
N LEU A 91 11.22 14.31 -4.89
CA LEU A 91 10.15 13.62 -5.61
C LEU A 91 8.82 14.36 -5.49
N SER A 92 8.06 14.36 -6.59
CA SER A 92 6.66 14.82 -6.55
C SER A 92 5.79 13.82 -5.79
N VAL A 93 4.69 14.31 -5.19
CA VAL A 93 3.69 13.46 -4.54
C VAL A 93 3.10 12.46 -5.54
N GLU A 94 2.93 12.87 -6.80
CA GLU A 94 2.43 12.02 -7.88
C GLU A 94 3.32 10.80 -8.11
N THR A 95 4.63 11.00 -8.19
CA THR A 95 5.58 9.89 -8.35
C THR A 95 5.46 8.91 -7.20
N VAL A 96 5.35 9.39 -5.95
CA VAL A 96 5.17 8.51 -4.79
C VAL A 96 3.87 7.70 -4.90
N CYS A 97 2.75 8.33 -5.27
CA CYS A 97 1.46 7.65 -5.47
C CYS A 97 1.54 6.58 -6.58
N VAL A 98 2.14 6.89 -7.73
CA VAL A 98 2.30 5.97 -8.87
C VAL A 98 3.07 4.70 -8.47
N PHE A 99 4.15 4.85 -7.69
CA PHE A 99 5.01 3.73 -7.29
C PHE A 99 4.61 3.04 -5.97
N THR A 100 3.58 3.52 -5.27
CA THR A 100 3.15 2.93 -3.99
C THR A 100 2.70 1.47 -4.17
N ALA A 101 1.90 1.18 -5.20
CA ALA A 101 1.38 -0.17 -5.43
C ALA A 101 2.47 -1.22 -5.78
N PRO A 102 3.42 -0.95 -6.68
CA PRO A 102 4.56 -1.84 -6.91
C PRO A 102 5.40 -2.11 -5.65
N ILE A 103 5.66 -1.08 -4.83
CA ILE A 103 6.43 -1.22 -3.58
C ILE A 103 5.71 -2.13 -2.61
N PHE A 104 4.43 -1.88 -2.36
CA PHE A 104 3.64 -2.69 -1.44
C PHE A 104 3.41 -4.11 -1.94
N SER A 105 3.41 -4.34 -3.26
CA SER A 105 3.34 -5.69 -3.80
C SER A 105 4.59 -6.53 -3.52
N ALA A 106 5.78 -5.92 -3.57
CA ALA A 106 7.01 -6.59 -3.15
C ALA A 106 6.98 -6.94 -1.66
N ILE A 107 6.52 -6.01 -0.82
CA ILE A 107 6.38 -6.22 0.63
C ILE A 107 5.30 -7.29 0.92
N ALA A 108 4.18 -7.29 0.19
CA ALA A 108 3.13 -8.31 0.30
C ALA A 108 3.68 -9.70 -0.02
N SER A 109 4.54 -9.83 -1.04
CA SER A 109 5.19 -11.10 -1.38
C SER A 109 6.06 -11.61 -0.22
N TRP A 110 6.77 -10.71 0.48
CA TRP A 110 7.51 -11.07 1.69
C TRP A 110 6.60 -11.41 2.88
N ALA A 111 5.48 -10.70 3.05
CA ALA A 111 4.48 -11.03 4.06
C ALA A 111 3.88 -12.43 3.84
N THR A 112 3.61 -12.80 2.58
CA THR A 112 3.15 -14.16 2.22
C THR A 112 4.20 -15.22 2.52
N TYR A 113 5.48 -14.94 2.26
CA TYR A 113 6.55 -15.84 2.69
C TYR A 113 6.50 -16.09 4.20
N LEU A 114 6.37 -15.02 5.00
CA LEU A 114 6.32 -15.13 6.46
C LEU A 114 5.12 -15.95 6.93
N LEU A 115 3.92 -15.67 6.42
CA LEU A 115 2.70 -16.42 6.75
C LEU A 115 2.83 -17.90 6.42
N THR A 116 3.20 -18.24 5.18
CA THR A 116 3.24 -19.64 4.73
C THR A 116 4.41 -20.41 5.35
N LYS A 117 5.51 -19.72 5.68
CA LYS A 117 6.63 -20.32 6.41
C LYS A 117 6.19 -20.84 7.77
N GLU A 118 5.37 -20.09 8.51
CA GLU A 118 4.85 -20.52 9.81
C GLU A 118 3.90 -21.72 9.68
N ALA A 119 3.16 -21.84 8.57
CA ALA A 119 2.21 -22.93 8.37
C ALA A 119 2.85 -24.27 7.96
N LYS A 120 3.83 -24.26 7.04
CA LYS A 120 4.36 -25.49 6.43
C LYS A 120 5.88 -25.53 6.24
N GLY A 121 6.58 -24.45 6.54
CA GLY A 121 8.04 -24.35 6.45
C GLY A 121 8.56 -23.53 5.26
N THR A 122 9.88 -23.42 5.16
CA THR A 122 10.59 -22.43 4.32
C THR A 122 10.37 -22.63 2.82
N GLY A 123 10.39 -23.87 2.33
CA GLY A 123 10.18 -24.17 0.91
C GLY A 123 8.80 -23.77 0.41
N ALA A 124 7.76 -24.06 1.20
CA ALA A 124 6.38 -23.66 0.92
C ALA A 124 6.24 -22.12 0.92
N GLY A 125 6.90 -21.45 1.88
CA GLY A 125 6.91 -19.98 1.93
C GLY A 125 7.53 -19.33 0.69
N LEU A 126 8.66 -19.84 0.20
CA LEU A 126 9.32 -19.29 -0.99
C LEU A 126 8.44 -19.47 -2.23
N MET A 127 7.81 -20.64 -2.37
CA MET A 127 6.89 -20.90 -3.48
C MET A 127 5.66 -19.98 -3.43
N ALA A 128 5.05 -19.81 -2.25
CA ALA A 128 3.88 -18.94 -2.09
C ALA A 128 4.20 -17.47 -2.41
N ALA A 129 5.36 -16.97 -1.96
CA ALA A 129 5.81 -15.62 -2.29
C ALA A 129 6.05 -15.43 -3.79
N ALA A 130 6.66 -16.41 -4.47
CA ALA A 130 6.87 -16.36 -5.91
C ALA A 130 5.55 -16.38 -6.70
N ILE A 131 4.57 -17.18 -6.25
CA ILE A 131 3.23 -17.21 -6.85
C ILE A 131 2.54 -15.86 -6.68
N LEU A 132 2.51 -15.28 -5.47
CA LEU A 132 1.86 -13.98 -5.24
C LEU A 132 2.52 -12.87 -6.07
N ALA A 133 3.84 -12.89 -6.21
CA ALA A 133 4.57 -11.90 -7.00
C ALA A 133 4.10 -11.84 -8.47
N MET A 134 3.73 -12.99 -9.05
CA MET A 134 3.38 -13.13 -10.48
C MET A 134 1.89 -13.32 -10.77
N VAL A 135 1.04 -13.47 -9.75
CA VAL A 135 -0.38 -13.81 -9.97
C VAL A 135 -1.10 -12.66 -10.71
N PRO A 136 -1.70 -12.91 -11.90
CA PRO A 136 -2.32 -11.86 -12.71
C PRO A 136 -3.42 -11.10 -11.97
N SER A 137 -4.21 -11.80 -11.15
CA SER A 137 -5.30 -11.21 -10.38
C SER A 137 -4.83 -10.17 -9.36
N TYR A 138 -3.62 -10.31 -8.81
CA TYR A 138 -3.06 -9.27 -7.93
C TYR A 138 -2.39 -8.17 -8.76
N ILE A 139 -1.68 -8.54 -9.84
CA ILE A 139 -1.03 -7.58 -10.73
C ILE A 139 -2.07 -6.57 -11.25
N SER A 140 -3.25 -7.01 -11.67
CA SER A 140 -4.29 -6.12 -12.21
C SER A 140 -4.76 -5.02 -11.24
N ARG A 141 -4.56 -5.19 -9.93
CA ARG A 141 -4.91 -4.20 -8.89
C ARG A 141 -3.70 -3.52 -8.25
N SER A 142 -2.50 -3.77 -8.76
CA SER A 142 -1.25 -3.25 -8.18
C SER A 142 -0.23 -2.80 -9.21
N VAL A 143 -0.68 -2.52 -10.45
CA VAL A 143 0.16 -1.93 -11.50
C VAL A 143 0.60 -0.52 -11.08
N ALA A 144 1.80 -0.10 -11.48
CA ALA A 144 2.23 1.28 -11.30
C ALA A 144 1.21 2.24 -11.94
N GLY A 145 0.79 3.24 -11.17
CA GLY A 145 -0.25 4.20 -11.56
C GLY A 145 -1.67 3.85 -11.09
N SER A 146 -1.93 2.62 -10.65
CA SER A 146 -3.19 2.21 -10.01
C SER A 146 -3.15 2.53 -8.51
N TYR A 147 -3.36 3.81 -8.17
CA TYR A 147 -3.30 4.31 -6.79
C TYR A 147 -4.64 4.15 -6.06
N ASP A 148 -5.02 2.90 -5.80
CA ASP A 148 -6.22 2.52 -5.06
C ASP A 148 -5.91 1.77 -3.75
N ASN A 149 -6.91 1.60 -2.90
CA ASN A 149 -6.78 1.08 -1.54
C ASN A 149 -6.23 -0.35 -1.51
N GLU A 150 -6.53 -1.17 -2.53
CA GLU A 150 -6.03 -2.54 -2.66
C GLU A 150 -4.51 -2.62 -2.71
N ALA A 151 -3.84 -1.55 -3.16
CA ALA A 151 -2.39 -1.46 -3.21
C ALA A 151 -1.75 -1.77 -1.84
N VAL A 152 -2.35 -1.24 -0.77
CA VAL A 152 -1.85 -1.39 0.62
C VAL A 152 -2.65 -2.45 1.39
N ALA A 153 -3.95 -2.59 1.09
CA ALA A 153 -4.83 -3.49 1.83
C ALA A 153 -4.43 -4.97 1.74
N ILE A 154 -3.94 -5.44 0.59
CA ILE A 154 -3.53 -6.85 0.42
C ILE A 154 -2.31 -7.18 1.30
N PHE A 155 -1.34 -6.26 1.38
CA PHE A 155 -0.23 -6.40 2.31
C PHE A 155 -0.73 -6.44 3.76
N ALA A 156 -1.56 -5.47 4.15
CA ALA A 156 -2.09 -5.36 5.51
C ALA A 156 -2.84 -6.64 5.91
N LEU A 157 -3.70 -7.18 5.04
CA LEU A 157 -4.45 -8.40 5.27
C LEU A 157 -3.54 -9.61 5.49
N VAL A 158 -2.57 -9.86 4.60
CA VAL A 158 -1.66 -11.00 4.72
C VAL A 158 -0.78 -10.88 5.96
N PHE A 159 -0.30 -9.67 6.25
CA PHE A 159 0.55 -9.41 7.40
C PHE A 159 -0.22 -9.55 8.72
N THR A 160 -1.48 -9.11 8.78
CA THR A 160 -2.36 -9.32 9.94
C THR A 160 -2.60 -10.82 10.18
N PHE A 161 -2.83 -11.63 9.15
CA PHE A 161 -2.94 -13.08 9.33
C PHE A 161 -1.63 -13.71 9.81
N TYR A 162 -0.48 -13.26 9.30
CA TYR A 162 0.82 -13.72 9.81
C TYR A 162 0.97 -13.42 11.30
N LEU A 163 0.66 -12.20 11.72
CA LEU A 163 0.72 -11.82 13.13
C LEU A 163 -0.28 -12.60 13.98
N TYR A 164 -1.49 -12.83 13.49
CA TYR A 164 -2.50 -13.62 14.20
C TYR A 164 -2.03 -15.06 14.46
N VAL A 165 -1.47 -15.72 13.44
CA VAL A 165 -0.85 -17.05 13.58
C VAL A 165 0.30 -17.00 14.59
N LYS A 166 1.15 -15.97 14.50
CA LYS A 166 2.26 -15.78 15.45
C LYS A 166 1.78 -15.56 16.88
N VAL A 167 0.69 -14.84 17.09
CA VAL A 167 0.11 -14.56 18.40
C VAL A 167 -0.40 -15.83 19.07
N MET A 168 -1.03 -16.73 18.31
CA MET A 168 -1.46 -18.03 18.86
C MET A 168 -0.30 -18.87 19.39
N VAL A 169 0.90 -18.70 18.84
CA VAL A 169 2.11 -19.40 19.27
C VAL A 169 2.91 -18.59 20.31
N HIS A 170 2.79 -17.26 20.29
CA HIS A 170 3.54 -16.33 21.13
C HIS A 170 2.67 -15.12 21.51
N LEU A 171 2.16 -15.09 22.75
CA LEU A 171 1.24 -14.06 23.26
C LEU A 171 1.78 -12.61 23.16
N MET A 172 3.09 -12.42 23.03
CA MET A 172 3.75 -11.11 23.03
C MET A 172 3.32 -10.18 21.88
N LEU A 173 2.80 -10.74 20.78
CA LEU A 173 2.45 -9.98 19.57
C LEU A 173 0.99 -9.51 19.53
N LEU A 174 0.21 -9.74 20.59
CA LEU A 174 -1.23 -9.46 20.62
C LEU A 174 -1.52 -7.98 20.32
N HIS A 175 -0.82 -7.06 20.97
CA HIS A 175 -1.01 -5.62 20.76
C HIS A 175 -0.69 -5.18 19.33
N LEU A 176 0.33 -5.76 18.69
CA LEU A 176 0.70 -5.46 17.31
C LEU A 176 -0.37 -5.97 16.33
N ALA A 177 -0.89 -7.18 16.55
CA ALA A 177 -1.97 -7.75 15.74
C ALA A 177 -3.27 -6.94 15.87
N SER A 178 -3.64 -6.55 17.10
CA SER A 178 -4.80 -5.70 17.35
C SER A 178 -4.67 -4.30 16.72
N PHE A 179 -3.47 -3.71 16.76
CA PHE A 179 -3.21 -2.41 16.13
C PHE A 179 -3.36 -2.48 14.61
N LEU A 180 -2.81 -3.51 13.95
CA LEU A 180 -2.92 -3.67 12.51
C LEU A 180 -4.34 -4.03 12.06
N TYR A 181 -5.07 -4.80 12.86
CA TYR A 181 -6.50 -5.00 12.64
C TYR A 181 -7.27 -3.67 12.68
N SER A 182 -6.94 -2.78 13.61
CA SER A 182 -7.53 -1.43 13.69
C SER A 182 -7.15 -0.51 12.51
N ILE A 183 -6.13 -0.84 11.71
CA ILE A 183 -5.77 -0.08 10.49
C ILE A 183 -6.62 -0.53 9.28
N MET A 184 -7.20 -1.73 9.34
CA MET A 184 -8.05 -2.26 8.27
C MET A 184 -9.51 -1.78 8.36
N TYR A 185 -9.92 -1.17 9.48
CA TYR A 185 -11.25 -0.62 9.74
C TYR A 185 -11.18 0.90 9.93
#